data_AF-A0A6G3XG38-F1
#
_entry.id   AF-A0A6G3XG38-F1
#
_cell.length_a   1.000
_cell.length_b   1.000
_cell.length_c   1.000
_cell.angle_alpha   90.00
_cell.angle_beta   90.00
_cell.angle_gamma   90.00
#
_symmetry.space_group_name_H-M   'P 1'
#
loop_
_entity.id
_entity.type
_entity.pdbx_description
1 polymer ?
#
loop_
_entity_poly.entity_id
_entity_poly.type
_entity_poly.pdbx_seq_one_letter_code
_entity_poly.pdbx_strand_id
1 'polypeptide(L)' 'AFLGPESGLAVPSEDGGVELYVATQWLHSDLGQIAPVLGLPEEKVRMTLSGVGGAFGGREDISMQIHACLLAL' A
#
# COMPACT_ATOMS: atom_id res chain seq x y z
N ALA A 1 18.83 8.96 -6.42
CA ALA A 1 17.46 9.36 -6.04
C ALA A 1 16.56 9.23 -7.26
N PHE A 2 15.33 8.75 -7.10
CA PHE A 2 14.35 8.64 -8.17
C PHE A 2 13.46 9.90 -8.24
N LEU A 3 12.82 10.14 -9.38
CA LEU A 3 12.11 11.40 -9.64
C LEU A 3 10.74 11.45 -8.96
N GLY A 4 10.06 10.32 -8.82
CA GLY A 4 8.74 10.25 -8.18
C GLY A 4 8.84 10.22 -6.65
N PRO A 5 8.28 11.20 -5.91
CA PRO A 5 8.29 11.15 -4.45
C PRO A 5 7.50 9.95 -3.91
N GLU A 6 7.64 9.68 -2.62
CA GLU A 6 6.80 8.71 -1.93
C GLU A 6 5.35 9.22 -1.91
N SER A 7 4.41 8.41 -2.42
CA SER A 7 3.01 8.80 -2.51
C SER A 7 2.09 7.59 -2.66
N GLY A 8 0.89 7.70 -2.11
CA GLY A 8 -0.18 6.73 -2.30
C GLY A 8 -1.53 7.27 -1.81
N LEU A 9 -2.58 6.52 -2.13
CA LEU A 9 -3.96 6.83 -1.75
C LEU A 9 -4.62 5.55 -1.21
N ALA A 10 -5.14 5.62 0.00
CA ALA A 10 -5.99 4.58 0.58
C ALA A 10 -7.45 5.02 0.53
N VAL A 11 -8.33 4.15 0.03
CA VAL A 11 -9.77 4.38 -0.07
C VAL A 11 -10.48 3.28 0.73
N PRO A 12 -11.27 3.60 1.77
CA PRO A 12 -12.04 2.59 2.48
C PRO A 12 -13.13 2.00 1.57
N SER A 13 -13.28 0.68 1.62
CA SER A 13 -14.27 -0.05 0.83
C SER A 13 -15.56 -0.28 1.63
N GLU A 14 -16.70 -0.39 0.94
CA GLU A 14 -18.02 -0.60 1.58
C GLU A 14 -18.11 -1.92 2.39
N ASP A 15 -17.30 -2.92 2.04
CA ASP A 15 -17.22 -4.21 2.74
C ASP A 15 -16.35 -4.16 4.01
N GLY A 16 -15.89 -2.98 4.41
CA GLY A 16 -14.99 -2.77 5.54
C GLY A 16 -13.53 -3.13 5.24
N GLY A 17 -13.16 -3.25 3.97
CA GLY A 17 -11.78 -3.36 3.50
C GLY A 17 -11.18 -2.01 3.07
N VAL A 18 -10.04 -2.06 2.38
CA VAL A 18 -9.36 -0.88 1.84
C VAL A 18 -8.77 -1.17 0.46
N GLU A 19 -8.86 -0.20 -0.45
CA GLU A 19 -8.16 -0.19 -1.73
C GLU A 19 -7.00 0.82 -1.69
N LEU A 20 -5.78 0.35 -1.96
CA LEU A 20 -4.55 1.12 -1.88
C LEU A 20 -3.93 1.29 -3.26
N TYR A 21 -3.79 2.54 -3.70
CA TYR A 21 -3.08 2.94 -4.91
C TYR A 21 -1.69 3.43 -4.51
N VAL A 22 -0.64 2.68 -4.84
CA VAL A 22 0.72 2.99 -4.36
C VAL A 22 1.79 2.62 -5.37
N ALA A 23 2.93 3.32 -5.30
CA ALA A 23 4.15 2.93 -5.96
C ALA A 23 4.99 2.04 -5.02
N THR A 24 5.06 0.74 -5.31
CA THR A 24 5.85 -0.26 -4.56
C THR A 24 6.61 -1.17 -5.54
N GLN A 25 7.65 -1.85 -5.07
CA GLN A 25 8.32 -2.92 -5.83
C GLN A 25 7.75 -4.32 -5.51
N TRP A 26 6.97 -4.48 -4.42
CA TRP A 26 6.56 -5.79 -3.92
C TRP A 26 5.12 -5.82 -3.37
N LEU A 27 4.11 -5.70 -4.24
CA LEU A 27 2.69 -5.71 -3.84
C LEU A 27 2.30 -6.87 -2.90
N HIS A 28 2.69 -8.11 -3.22
CA HIS A 28 2.30 -9.28 -2.42
C HIS A 28 3.04 -9.34 -1.07
N SER A 29 4.28 -8.85 -1.01
CA SER A 29 5.02 -8.75 0.27
C SER A 29 4.42 -7.68 1.16
N ASP A 30 4.08 -6.53 0.56
CA ASP A 30 3.40 -5.44 1.26
C ASP A 30 2.05 -5.89 1.81
N LEU A 31 1.25 -6.61 1.00
CA LEU A 31 -0.04 -7.17 1.42
C LEU A 31 0.08 -8.03 2.68
N GLY A 32 1.04 -8.96 2.69
CA GLY A 32 1.28 -9.85 3.83
C GLY A 32 1.76 -9.13 5.10
N GLN A 33 2.25 -7.89 4.97
CA GLN A 33 2.63 -7.03 6.10
C GLN A 33 1.50 -6.09 6.53
N ILE A 34 0.70 -5.58 5.58
CA ILE A 34 -0.38 -4.63 5.84
C ILE A 34 -1.58 -5.32 6.49
N ALA A 35 -2.05 -6.44 5.93
CA ALA A 35 -3.29 -7.08 6.37
C ALA A 35 -3.29 -7.47 7.88
N PRO A 36 -2.21 -8.05 8.44
CA PRO A 36 -2.14 -8.35 9.87
C PRO A 36 -2.20 -7.10 10.76
N VAL A 37 -1.61 -5.97 10.34
CA VAL A 37 -1.61 -4.72 11.10
C VAL A 37 -3.01 -4.10 11.14
N LEU A 38 -3.77 -4.22 10.06
CA LEU A 38 -5.17 -3.77 10.00
C LEU A 38 -6.14 -4.75 10.70
N GLY A 39 -5.68 -5.96 11.07
CA GLY A 39 -6.56 -7.00 11.60
C GLY A 39 -7.58 -7.50 10.56
N LEU A 40 -7.26 -7.40 9.27
CA LEU A 40 -8.12 -7.79 8.16
C LEU A 40 -7.59 -9.05 7.47
N PRO A 41 -8.47 -9.87 6.87
CA PRO A 41 -8.03 -10.93 5.96
C PRO A 41 -7.51 -10.30 4.66
N GLU A 42 -6.55 -10.95 3.98
CA GLU A 42 -5.87 -10.40 2.81
C GLU A 42 -6.83 -10.00 1.67
N GLU A 43 -7.93 -10.73 1.47
CA GLU A 43 -8.93 -10.43 0.45
C GLU A 43 -9.66 -9.08 0.65
N LYS A 44 -9.57 -8.50 1.85
CA LYS A 44 -10.10 -7.16 2.17
C LYS A 44 -9.08 -6.04 2.02
N VAL A 45 -7.83 -6.36 1.65
CA VAL A 45 -6.79 -5.37 1.36
C VAL A 45 -6.41 -5.48 -0.11
N ARG A 46 -6.94 -4.57 -0.94
CA ARG A 46 -6.66 -4.56 -2.37
C ARG A 46 -5.59 -3.54 -2.66
N MET A 47 -4.59 -3.91 -3.47
CA MET A 47 -3.50 -3.01 -3.83
C MET A 47 -3.35 -2.90 -5.34
N THR A 48 -3.26 -1.68 -5.84
CA THR A 48 -3.06 -1.36 -7.25
C THR A 48 -1.74 -0.60 -7.44
N LEU A 49 -0.85 -1.15 -8.26
CA LEU A 49 0.39 -0.47 -8.62
C LEU A 49 0.09 0.79 -9.44
N SER A 50 0.37 1.95 -8.86
CA SER A 50 -0.05 3.25 -9.41
C SER A 50 1.15 4.11 -9.76
N GLY A 51 1.76 3.86 -10.92
CA GLY A 51 2.85 4.66 -11.51
C GLY A 51 4.13 4.74 -10.67
N VAL A 52 5.19 4.04 -11.08
CA VAL A 52 6.47 4.03 -10.34
C VAL A 52 7.46 4.99 -10.97
N GLY A 53 7.65 6.17 -10.36
CA GLY A 53 8.63 7.18 -10.78
C GLY A 53 10.09 6.87 -10.45
N GLY A 54 10.45 5.57 -10.44
CA GLY A 54 11.72 5.00 -10.01
C GLY A 54 11.71 4.46 -8.57
N ALA A 55 12.57 3.48 -8.30
CA ALA A 55 12.65 2.81 -7.00
C ALA A 55 14.09 2.37 -6.64
N PHE A 56 14.77 1.63 -7.51
CA PHE A 56 16.17 1.20 -7.32
C PHE A 56 16.44 0.52 -5.96
N GLY A 57 15.48 -0.27 -5.47
CA GLY A 57 15.50 -0.91 -4.16
C GLY A 57 14.86 -0.08 -3.03
N GLY A 58 14.66 1.22 -3.25
CA GLY A 58 14.11 2.13 -2.23
C GLY A 58 12.60 2.02 -1.98
N ARG A 59 11.90 1.07 -2.61
CA ARG A 59 10.46 0.79 -2.40
C ARG A 59 10.19 -0.70 -2.18
N GLU A 60 11.16 -1.42 -1.62
CA GLU A 60 11.02 -2.82 -1.21
C GLU A 60 10.40 -2.94 0.18
N ASP A 61 10.63 -1.93 1.03
CA ASP A 61 10.08 -1.86 2.39
C ASP A 61 8.80 -1.00 2.44
N ILE A 62 7.96 -1.29 3.44
CA ILE A 62 6.81 -0.46 3.79
C ILE A 62 7.27 0.93 4.26
N SER A 63 6.58 1.97 3.78
CA SER A 63 6.75 3.36 4.22
C SER A 63 5.44 3.96 4.72
N MET A 64 4.59 4.42 3.80
CA MET A 64 3.33 5.11 4.08
C MET A 64 2.09 4.23 3.98
N GLN A 65 2.22 3.02 3.42
CA GLN A 65 1.12 2.08 3.13
C GLN A 65 0.21 1.88 4.35
N ILE A 66 0.80 1.45 5.45
CA ILE A 66 0.07 1.13 6.69
C ILE A 66 -0.55 2.37 7.30
N HIS A 67 0.19 3.48 7.37
CA HIS A 67 -0.30 4.73 7.95
C HIS A 67 -1.51 5.26 7.18
N ALA A 68 -1.48 5.21 5.84
CA ALA A 68 -2.60 5.64 5.01
C ALA A 68 -3.83 4.75 5.24
N CYS A 69 -3.66 3.43 5.30
CA CYS A 69 -4.76 2.50 5.57
C CYS A 69 -5.38 2.70 6.96
N LEU A 70 -4.56 2.91 8.00
CA LEU A 70 -5.05 3.16 9.37
C LEU A 70 -5.80 4.49 9.52
N LEU A 71 -5.51 5.48 8.67
CA LEU A 71 -6.24 6.75 8.66
C LEU A 71 -7.54 6.68 7.86
N ALA A 72 -7.62 5.76 6.89
CA ALA A 72 -8.78 5.58 6.04
C ALA A 72 -9.88 4.74 6.69
N LEU A 73 -9.52 3.82 7.59
CA LEU A 73 -10.40 2.88 8.31
C LEU A 73 -10.74 3.39 9.72
#